data_AF-A0A524P4Y6-F1
#
_entry.id   AF-A0A524P4Y6-F1
#
_cell.length_a   1.000
_cell.length_b   1.000
_cell.length_c   1.000
_cell.angle_alpha   90.00
_cell.angle_beta   90.00
_cell.angle_gamma   90.00
#
_symmetry.space_group_name_H-M   'P 1'
#
loop_
_entity.id
_entity.type
_entity.pdbx_description
1 polymer ?
#
loop_
_entity_poly.entity_id
_entity_poly.type
_entity_poly.pdbx_seq_one_letter_code
_entity_poly.pdbx_strand_id
1 'polypeptide(L)'
;MPQALGVTDRIYLSEGLSNAWLVTTSDGRVVINTGMGFEAPVHKRNFDAVSKAPVRCVFLTQGHVDHVGGIDVFREPGTEIVAHANSRRQQAEDALLRPFRAARSGFAFARTVTEGIAAVAKEFEQIPAQAVAVPTITFDDVYALELGGVRFELYATPGGETTDSMIVWLPREQACFCGNLFGALFGHFPNFVTIRGDRYRDALTFIDSLDRVAALEPELLLVGHHQPVRGRERIRSELARLRAAVSHVHDATVRGMNEGKDVYTLMQEIRVPPECEVGEGYGKIAWGVRAIYETYAGWFQHRATTELYGVPPDRIAADLVELAGGAPVLNARARTKLKEGKVIDALCLAETVLSFDEKDEVGLDIAVQCHEMLMRDSTNFWLTSWLRHRHRNLAERRDAARGAIRIRDLAVPVLNDVQRVVLAAAENVNTDFDVEGVLDEARALTGLENFGAGEFRTRLCLLASEWDSDAGLTALGRAGLRKSLVRYAANRLLIQAALAEDATLRDEPVRAPVIVTGLPRTGTTHLV
;
A
#
# COMPACT_ATOMS: atom_id res chain seq x y z
N MET A 1 5.52 -8.66 -22.47
CA MET A 1 6.26 -8.08 -21.33
C MET A 1 7.70 -8.59 -21.39
N PRO A 2 8.70 -7.85 -20.89
CA PRO A 2 10.10 -8.25 -21.02
C PRO A 2 10.39 -9.57 -20.28
N GLN A 3 11.28 -10.37 -20.88
CA GLN A 3 11.87 -11.56 -20.27
C GLN A 3 12.78 -11.16 -19.09
N ALA A 4 13.20 -12.12 -18.27
CA ALA A 4 14.20 -11.85 -17.24
C ALA A 4 15.47 -11.28 -17.88
N LEU A 5 15.94 -10.13 -17.38
CA LEU A 5 17.16 -9.49 -17.85
C LEU A 5 18.37 -10.17 -17.21
N GLY A 6 19.28 -10.71 -18.02
CA GLY A 6 20.57 -11.22 -17.54
C GLY A 6 21.47 -10.08 -17.07
N VAL A 7 21.81 -10.08 -15.78
CA VAL A 7 22.69 -9.08 -15.16
C VAL A 7 24.13 -9.57 -15.09
N THR A 8 24.30 -10.87 -14.81
CA THR A 8 25.53 -11.64 -14.94
C THR A 8 25.19 -13.03 -15.49
N ASP A 9 26.18 -13.91 -15.62
CA ASP A 9 25.95 -15.31 -16.04
C ASP A 9 25.04 -16.10 -15.09
N ARG A 10 24.80 -15.61 -13.86
CA ARG A 10 23.95 -16.29 -12.88
C ARG A 10 22.87 -15.44 -12.24
N ILE A 11 22.92 -14.12 -12.38
CA ILE A 11 21.97 -13.19 -11.75
C ILE A 11 21.03 -12.64 -12.82
N TYR A 12 19.73 -12.77 -12.59
CA TYR A 12 18.69 -12.32 -13.51
C TYR A 12 17.66 -11.47 -12.78
N LEU A 13 17.21 -10.41 -13.43
CA LEU A 13 16.21 -9.47 -12.95
C LEU A 13 14.85 -9.73 -13.61
N SER A 14 13.78 -9.74 -12.83
CA SER A 14 12.44 -9.47 -13.34
C SER A 14 11.88 -8.23 -12.67
N GLU A 15 11.69 -7.16 -13.45
CA GLU A 15 11.10 -5.90 -12.97
C GLU A 15 9.61 -6.09 -12.65
N GLY A 16 9.14 -5.37 -11.63
CA GLY A 16 7.77 -5.29 -11.15
C GLY A 16 7.57 -3.97 -10.40
N LEU A 17 6.52 -3.87 -9.57
CA LEU A 17 6.39 -2.77 -8.62
C LEU A 17 7.57 -2.73 -7.65
N SER A 18 8.09 -3.90 -7.28
CA SER A 18 9.45 -4.09 -6.79
C SER A 18 10.11 -5.23 -7.57
N ASN A 19 11.43 -5.16 -7.70
CA ASN A 19 12.24 -6.12 -8.41
C ASN A 19 12.27 -7.47 -7.66
N ALA A 20 12.05 -8.54 -8.42
CA ALA A 20 12.39 -9.89 -8.03
C ALA A 20 13.66 -10.32 -8.76
N TRP A 21 14.49 -11.14 -8.10
CA TRP A 21 15.74 -11.63 -8.65
C TRP A 21 15.82 -13.15 -8.64
N LEU A 22 16.53 -13.69 -9.62
CA LEU A 22 16.90 -15.09 -9.69
C LEU A 22 18.42 -15.22 -9.65
N VAL A 23 18.91 -16.11 -8.80
CA VAL A 23 20.31 -16.57 -8.79
C VAL A 23 20.35 -18.06 -9.13
N THR A 24 21.08 -18.43 -10.18
CA THR A 24 21.27 -19.82 -10.58
C THR A 24 22.50 -20.44 -9.92
N THR A 25 22.35 -21.70 -9.49
CA THR A 25 23.40 -22.52 -8.86
C THR A 25 23.42 -23.91 -9.51
N SER A 26 24.42 -24.74 -9.20
CA SER A 26 24.45 -26.12 -9.68
C SER A 26 23.44 -27.06 -9.00
N ASP A 27 22.82 -26.66 -7.88
CA ASP A 27 21.86 -27.46 -7.10
C ASP A 27 20.50 -26.75 -6.94
N GLY A 28 20.07 -26.04 -7.98
CA GLY A 28 18.78 -25.34 -8.00
C GLY A 28 18.91 -23.83 -8.09
N ARG A 29 17.82 -23.14 -7.75
CA ARG A 29 17.72 -21.68 -7.84
C ARG A 29 17.41 -21.05 -6.49
N VAL A 30 17.90 -19.82 -6.33
CA VAL A 30 17.52 -18.92 -5.25
C VAL A 30 16.72 -17.76 -5.85
N VAL A 31 15.58 -17.44 -5.24
CA VAL A 31 14.78 -16.27 -5.59
C VAL A 31 14.95 -15.22 -4.48
N ILE A 32 15.12 -13.95 -4.86
CA ILE A 32 15.26 -12.85 -3.89
C ILE A 32 14.14 -11.85 -4.16
N ASN A 33 13.24 -11.71 -3.19
CA ASN A 33 11.91 -11.08 -3.30
C ASN A 33 10.99 -11.74 -4.34
N THR A 34 9.68 -11.55 -4.20
CA THR A 34 8.67 -12.26 -5.00
C THR A 34 7.64 -11.36 -5.67
N GLY A 35 7.81 -10.04 -5.59
CA GLY A 35 6.87 -9.07 -6.15
C GLY A 35 5.55 -9.00 -5.37
N MET A 36 4.58 -8.29 -5.94
CA MET A 36 3.19 -8.37 -5.50
C MET A 36 2.57 -9.71 -5.88
N GLY A 37 1.50 -10.12 -5.18
CA GLY A 37 0.79 -11.36 -5.49
C GLY A 37 0.35 -11.48 -6.96
N PHE A 38 -0.15 -10.38 -7.53
CA PHE A 38 -0.55 -10.36 -8.93
C PHE A 38 0.63 -10.39 -9.92
N GLU A 39 1.85 -10.04 -9.51
CA GLU A 39 3.04 -10.02 -10.39
C GLU A 39 3.77 -11.37 -10.41
N ALA A 40 3.55 -12.18 -9.37
CA ALA A 40 4.24 -13.43 -9.15
C ALA A 40 4.22 -14.41 -10.35
N PRO A 41 3.12 -14.58 -11.11
CA PRO A 41 3.11 -15.44 -12.29
C PRO A 41 4.06 -14.95 -13.39
N VAL A 42 4.19 -13.64 -13.57
CA VAL A 42 5.11 -13.02 -14.55
C VAL A 42 6.56 -13.30 -14.15
N HIS A 43 6.89 -13.07 -12.88
CA HIS A 43 8.22 -13.36 -12.34
C HIS A 43 8.56 -14.84 -12.47
N LYS A 44 7.63 -15.74 -12.11
CA LYS A 44 7.82 -17.18 -12.21
C LYS A 44 8.05 -17.63 -13.65
N ARG A 45 7.21 -17.19 -14.61
CA ARG A 45 7.40 -17.45 -16.05
C ARG A 45 8.77 -16.98 -16.53
N ASN A 46 9.17 -15.76 -16.15
CA ASN A 46 10.44 -15.16 -16.53
C ASN A 46 11.64 -15.98 -16.01
N PHE A 47 11.59 -16.41 -14.75
CA PHE A 47 12.64 -17.23 -14.15
C PHE A 47 12.65 -18.68 -14.63
N ASP A 48 11.48 -19.24 -14.93
CA ASP A 48 11.33 -20.57 -15.53
C ASP A 48 11.82 -20.62 -16.98
N ALA A 49 11.90 -19.49 -17.68
CA ALA A 49 12.52 -19.41 -19.00
C ALA A 49 14.06 -19.44 -18.93
N VAL A 50 14.63 -19.01 -17.80
CA VAL A 50 16.09 -19.03 -17.56
C VAL A 50 16.57 -20.40 -17.09
N SER A 51 15.85 -21.02 -16.14
CA SER A 51 16.20 -22.32 -15.59
C SER A 51 14.94 -23.07 -15.19
N LYS A 52 14.94 -24.41 -15.26
CA LYS A 52 13.86 -25.28 -14.78
C LYS A 52 14.19 -26.01 -13.47
N ALA A 53 15.36 -25.77 -12.89
CA ALA A 53 15.78 -26.41 -11.64
C ALA A 53 14.82 -26.07 -10.48
N PRO A 54 14.77 -26.82 -9.37
CA PRO A 54 13.87 -26.48 -8.27
C PRO A 54 14.27 -25.16 -7.58
N VAL A 55 13.28 -24.41 -7.07
CA VAL A 55 13.51 -23.26 -6.19
C VAL A 55 13.84 -23.79 -4.80
N ARG A 56 15.12 -23.76 -4.42
CA ARG A 56 15.56 -24.28 -3.12
C ARG A 56 15.37 -23.27 -2.01
N CYS A 57 15.55 -21.99 -2.33
CA CYS A 57 15.53 -20.95 -1.33
C CYS A 57 14.87 -19.67 -1.85
N VAL A 58 14.12 -18.99 -0.99
CA VAL A 58 13.62 -17.64 -1.21
C VAL A 58 14.12 -16.72 -0.09
N PHE A 59 14.80 -15.64 -0.46
CA PHE A 59 15.26 -14.61 0.48
C PHE A 59 14.37 -13.38 0.38
N LEU A 60 13.88 -12.89 1.51
CA LEU A 60 13.01 -11.71 1.59
C LEU A 60 13.78 -10.52 2.17
N THR A 61 14.18 -9.57 1.33
CA THR A 61 14.98 -8.41 1.76
C THR A 61 14.26 -7.51 2.77
N GLN A 62 12.92 -7.59 2.85
CA GLN A 62 12.08 -6.77 3.72
C GLN A 62 10.63 -7.31 3.72
N GLY A 63 9.84 -6.90 4.72
CA GLY A 63 8.46 -7.35 4.89
C GLY A 63 7.38 -6.59 4.09
N HIS A 64 7.73 -5.60 3.27
CA HIS A 64 6.71 -4.90 2.48
C HIS A 64 6.05 -5.80 1.42
N VAL A 65 4.79 -5.48 1.14
CA VAL A 65 3.87 -6.29 0.32
C VAL A 65 4.39 -6.56 -1.10
N ASP A 66 5.10 -5.62 -1.70
CA ASP A 66 5.71 -5.72 -3.03
C ASP A 66 7.00 -6.56 -3.05
N HIS A 67 7.49 -7.02 -1.91
CA HIS A 67 8.64 -7.92 -1.81
C HIS A 67 8.26 -9.35 -1.44
N VAL A 68 7.13 -9.52 -0.74
CA VAL A 68 6.70 -10.81 -0.16
C VAL A 68 5.45 -11.38 -0.80
N GLY A 69 4.70 -10.57 -1.55
CA GLY A 69 3.34 -10.86 -1.97
C GLY A 69 3.17 -12.07 -2.87
N GLY A 70 4.20 -12.39 -3.65
CA GLY A 70 4.21 -13.53 -4.56
C GLY A 70 4.73 -14.84 -3.97
N ILE A 71 5.00 -14.92 -2.66
CA ILE A 71 5.77 -16.03 -2.07
C ILE A 71 5.16 -17.41 -2.34
N ASP A 72 3.83 -17.53 -2.38
CA ASP A 72 3.16 -18.81 -2.58
C ASP A 72 3.38 -19.40 -3.98
N VAL A 73 3.65 -18.57 -4.99
CA VAL A 73 3.97 -19.03 -6.35
C VAL A 73 5.37 -19.64 -6.46
N PHE A 74 6.28 -19.25 -5.57
CA PHE A 74 7.66 -19.72 -5.53
C PHE A 74 7.92 -20.83 -4.50
N ARG A 75 6.92 -21.16 -3.67
CA ARG A 75 7.03 -22.18 -2.64
C ARG A 75 6.83 -23.57 -3.24
N GLU A 76 7.93 -24.25 -3.53
CA GLU A 76 7.97 -25.65 -3.98
C GLU A 76 8.20 -26.60 -2.78
N PRO A 77 7.98 -27.92 -2.93
CA PRO A 77 8.33 -28.88 -1.89
C PRO A 77 9.81 -28.79 -1.49
N GLY A 78 10.07 -28.49 -0.22
CA GLY A 78 11.42 -28.33 0.32
C GLY A 78 12.04 -26.95 0.10
N THR A 79 11.30 -25.96 -0.43
CA THR A 79 11.78 -24.58 -0.49
C THR A 79 11.93 -24.00 0.92
N GLU A 80 13.13 -23.52 1.25
CA GLU A 80 13.38 -22.72 2.44
C GLU A 80 13.06 -21.24 2.18
N ILE A 81 12.41 -20.58 3.12
CA ILE A 81 12.12 -19.15 3.07
C ILE A 81 12.87 -18.50 4.22
N VAL A 82 13.85 -17.66 3.88
CA VAL A 82 14.72 -16.99 4.86
C VAL A 82 14.39 -15.51 4.89
N ALA A 83 14.18 -15.00 6.10
CA ALA A 83 13.97 -13.58 6.36
C ALA A 83 14.60 -13.20 7.70
N HIS A 84 14.71 -11.90 7.97
CA HIS A 84 15.11 -11.43 9.29
C HIS A 84 14.11 -11.85 10.39
N ALA A 85 14.57 -11.98 11.64
CA ALA A 85 13.77 -12.39 12.79
C ALA A 85 12.54 -11.50 13.05
N ASN A 86 12.63 -10.20 12.75
CA ASN A 86 11.50 -9.27 12.89
C ASN A 86 10.40 -9.42 11.84
N SER A 87 10.58 -10.25 10.80
CA SER A 87 9.62 -10.38 9.70
C SER A 87 8.22 -10.77 10.14
N ARG A 88 8.09 -11.69 11.11
CA ARG A 88 6.79 -12.08 11.68
C ARG A 88 6.07 -10.90 12.32
N ARG A 89 6.81 -10.05 13.05
CA ARG A 89 6.26 -8.83 13.66
C ARG A 89 5.83 -7.82 12.59
N GLN A 90 6.67 -7.62 11.57
CA GLN A 90 6.36 -6.73 10.45
C GLN A 90 5.07 -7.17 9.73
N GLN A 91 4.94 -8.46 9.38
CA GLN A 91 3.74 -9.01 8.75
C GLN A 91 2.49 -8.85 9.62
N ALA A 92 2.60 -9.07 10.94
CA ALA A 92 1.48 -8.90 11.87
C ALA A 92 1.02 -7.43 11.96
N GLU A 93 1.95 -6.48 11.97
CA GLU A 93 1.65 -5.05 11.99
C GLU A 93 1.02 -4.58 10.67
N ASP A 94 1.52 -5.07 9.54
CA ASP A 94 0.90 -4.82 8.23
C ASP A 94 -0.52 -5.38 8.13
N ALA A 95 -0.77 -6.56 8.68
CA ALA A 95 -2.12 -7.14 8.76
C ALA A 95 -3.07 -6.28 9.62
N LEU A 96 -2.61 -5.83 10.80
CA LEU A 96 -3.39 -5.00 11.73
C LEU A 96 -3.83 -3.67 11.10
N LEU A 97 -2.93 -3.05 10.33
CA LEU A 97 -3.14 -1.71 9.76
C LEU A 97 -3.52 -1.74 8.27
N ARG A 98 -3.84 -2.90 7.71
CA ARG A 98 -4.06 -3.07 6.26
C ARG A 98 -5.10 -2.10 5.68
N PRO A 99 -6.33 -1.97 6.23
CA PRO A 99 -7.32 -1.04 5.67
C PRO A 99 -6.87 0.43 5.77
N PHE A 100 -6.26 0.79 6.90
CA PHE A 100 -5.77 2.14 7.15
C PHE A 100 -4.65 2.53 6.18
N ARG A 101 -3.65 1.65 6.00
CA ARG A 101 -2.53 1.88 5.08
C ARG A 101 -2.99 1.87 3.63
N ALA A 102 -3.90 0.98 3.24
CA ALA A 102 -4.45 0.93 1.87
C ALA A 102 -5.20 2.22 1.50
N ALA A 103 -6.02 2.75 2.39
CA ALA A 103 -6.73 4.03 2.15
C ALA A 103 -5.74 5.20 1.97
N ARG A 104 -4.61 5.18 2.69
CA ARG A 104 -3.61 6.26 2.68
C ARG A 104 -2.56 6.14 1.58
N SER A 105 -2.36 4.96 0.97
CA SER A 105 -1.47 4.79 -0.18
C SER A 105 -2.22 4.78 -1.52
N GLY A 106 -3.54 4.56 -1.49
CA GLY A 106 -4.38 4.44 -2.69
C GLY A 106 -4.28 5.63 -3.64
N PHE A 107 -4.14 6.85 -3.13
CA PHE A 107 -4.00 8.04 -3.98
C PHE A 107 -2.77 8.01 -4.90
N ALA A 108 -1.70 7.30 -4.48
CA ALA A 108 -0.44 7.20 -5.21
C ALA A 108 -0.37 5.94 -6.08
N PHE A 109 -0.92 4.82 -5.62
CA PHE A 109 -0.68 3.50 -6.23
C PHE A 109 -1.90 2.78 -6.78
N ALA A 110 -3.13 3.19 -6.46
CA ALA A 110 -4.32 2.44 -6.86
C ALA A 110 -4.38 2.23 -8.38
N ARG A 111 -4.15 3.28 -9.16
CA ARG A 111 -4.11 3.21 -10.62
C ARG A 111 -3.06 2.23 -11.13
N THR A 112 -1.82 2.33 -10.68
CA THR A 112 -0.72 1.46 -11.14
C THR A 112 -0.99 -0.01 -10.81
N VAL A 113 -1.48 -0.30 -9.60
CA VAL A 113 -1.88 -1.66 -9.19
C VAL A 113 -3.03 -2.17 -10.05
N THR A 114 -4.03 -1.33 -10.33
CA THR A 114 -5.17 -1.66 -11.20
C THR A 114 -4.73 -2.05 -12.60
N GLU A 115 -3.91 -1.19 -13.22
CA GLU A 115 -3.40 -1.39 -14.57
C GLU A 115 -2.50 -2.63 -14.62
N GLY A 116 -1.69 -2.87 -13.58
CA GLY A 116 -0.85 -4.07 -13.43
C GLY A 116 -1.68 -5.35 -13.35
N ILE A 117 -2.69 -5.40 -12.48
CA ILE A 117 -3.61 -6.55 -12.38
C ILE A 117 -4.28 -6.82 -13.73
N ALA A 118 -4.81 -5.78 -14.38
CA ALA A 118 -5.46 -5.92 -15.69
C ALA A 118 -4.50 -6.38 -16.80
N ALA A 119 -3.23 -5.98 -16.73
CA ALA A 119 -2.21 -6.43 -17.68
C ALA A 119 -1.86 -7.91 -17.48
N VAL A 120 -1.74 -8.38 -16.22
CA VAL A 120 -1.50 -9.78 -15.89
C VAL A 120 -2.69 -10.67 -16.26
N ALA A 121 -3.91 -10.21 -15.98
CA ALA A 121 -5.15 -10.94 -16.28
C ALA A 121 -5.33 -11.30 -17.76
N LYS A 122 -4.66 -10.57 -18.68
CA LYS A 122 -4.69 -10.87 -20.12
C LYS A 122 -3.86 -12.08 -20.52
N GLU A 123 -2.92 -12.48 -19.67
CA GLU A 123 -1.98 -13.57 -19.97
C GLU A 123 -2.15 -14.77 -19.03
N PHE A 124 -2.61 -14.55 -17.80
CA PHE A 124 -2.75 -15.58 -16.78
C PHE A 124 -4.21 -15.71 -16.33
N GLU A 125 -4.74 -16.92 -16.35
CA GLU A 125 -6.11 -17.24 -15.93
C GLU A 125 -6.34 -16.98 -14.43
N GLN A 126 -5.32 -17.22 -13.61
CA GLN A 126 -5.37 -17.04 -12.17
C GLN A 126 -4.46 -15.88 -11.76
N ILE A 127 -5.03 -14.96 -10.98
CA ILE A 127 -4.29 -13.86 -10.36
C ILE A 127 -4.12 -14.22 -8.88
N PRO A 128 -2.90 -14.56 -8.43
CA PRO A 128 -2.67 -14.93 -7.05
C PRO A 128 -3.03 -13.79 -6.10
N ALA A 129 -3.59 -14.14 -4.95
CA ALA A 129 -3.83 -13.19 -3.88
C ALA A 129 -2.50 -12.68 -3.30
N GLN A 130 -2.57 -11.55 -2.61
CA GLN A 130 -1.44 -11.04 -1.84
C GLN A 130 -1.15 -11.99 -0.66
N ALA A 131 -0.01 -12.69 -0.74
CA ALA A 131 0.40 -13.65 0.28
C ALA A 131 0.93 -12.97 1.55
N VAL A 132 0.99 -13.75 2.63
CA VAL A 132 1.65 -13.40 3.90
C VAL A 132 2.86 -14.29 4.05
N ALA A 133 4.05 -13.69 4.12
CA ALA A 133 5.26 -14.47 4.28
C ALA A 133 5.34 -15.10 5.67
N VAL A 134 5.50 -16.43 5.69
CA VAL A 134 5.86 -17.20 6.89
C VAL A 134 7.22 -17.85 6.62
N PRO A 135 8.32 -17.25 7.12
CA PRO A 135 9.66 -17.79 6.94
C PRO A 135 9.83 -19.12 7.65
N THR A 136 10.54 -20.04 6.99
CA THR A 136 10.97 -21.31 7.60
C THR A 136 12.24 -21.13 8.40
N ILE A 137 13.07 -20.15 8.04
CA ILE A 137 14.30 -19.79 8.74
C ILE A 137 14.28 -18.29 9.03
N THR A 138 14.68 -17.94 10.24
CA THR A 138 14.91 -16.55 10.64
C THR A 138 16.27 -16.40 11.30
N PHE A 139 16.86 -15.23 11.19
CA PHE A 139 18.13 -14.88 11.83
C PHE A 139 18.10 -13.43 12.36
N ASP A 140 18.93 -13.15 13.36
CA ASP A 140 18.98 -11.84 14.02
C ASP A 140 20.01 -10.88 13.41
N ASP A 141 21.20 -11.36 13.05
CA ASP A 141 22.27 -10.48 12.55
C ASP A 141 22.91 -10.98 11.26
N VAL A 142 23.53 -12.17 11.28
CA VAL A 142 24.17 -12.77 10.10
C VAL A 142 23.66 -14.18 9.89
N TYR A 143 23.38 -14.52 8.63
CA TYR A 143 23.13 -15.88 8.19
C TYR A 143 23.93 -16.16 6.93
N ALA A 144 24.44 -17.37 6.76
CA ALA A 144 25.14 -17.76 5.55
C ALA A 144 24.66 -19.12 5.07
N LEU A 145 24.54 -19.26 3.75
CA LEU A 145 24.15 -20.50 3.08
C LEU A 145 25.08 -20.72 1.89
N GLU A 146 25.48 -21.96 1.66
CA GLU A 146 26.10 -22.37 0.41
C GLU A 146 25.15 -23.30 -0.34
N LEU A 147 24.89 -22.98 -1.61
CA LEU A 147 24.03 -23.79 -2.48
C LEU A 147 24.69 -23.90 -3.85
N GLY A 148 24.93 -25.14 -4.30
CA GLY A 148 25.47 -25.40 -5.63
C GLY A 148 26.74 -24.61 -5.97
N GLY A 149 27.65 -24.49 -4.99
CA GLY A 149 28.93 -23.76 -5.10
C GLY A 149 28.82 -22.23 -5.08
N VAL A 150 27.66 -21.68 -4.72
CA VAL A 150 27.45 -20.24 -4.54
C VAL A 150 27.24 -19.96 -3.04
N ARG A 151 28.05 -19.05 -2.49
CA ARG A 151 27.95 -18.58 -1.10
C ARG A 151 27.07 -17.33 -1.04
N PHE A 152 26.03 -17.41 -0.21
CA PHE A 152 25.13 -16.32 0.11
C PHE A 152 25.38 -15.90 1.56
N GLU A 153 25.61 -14.62 1.78
CA GLU A 153 25.73 -14.03 3.11
C GLU A 153 24.60 -13.01 3.29
N LEU A 154 23.79 -13.21 4.32
CA LEU A 154 22.66 -12.37 4.64
C LEU A 154 23.01 -11.56 5.87
N TYR A 155 22.77 -10.25 5.80
CA TYR A 155 23.10 -9.31 6.86
C TYR A 155 21.85 -8.52 7.24
N ALA A 156 21.54 -8.48 8.52
CA ALA A 156 20.51 -7.61 9.06
C ALA A 156 20.92 -6.15 8.81
N THR A 157 19.99 -5.39 8.25
CA THR A 157 20.16 -3.96 7.97
C THR A 157 18.88 -3.20 8.34
N PRO A 158 18.51 -3.16 9.63
CA PRO A 158 17.35 -2.41 10.10
C PRO A 158 17.56 -0.90 9.93
N GLY A 159 16.52 -0.08 10.14
CA GLY A 159 16.60 1.38 10.01
C GLY A 159 16.54 1.89 8.57
N GLY A 160 16.69 0.99 7.60
CA GLY A 160 16.33 1.18 6.20
C GLY A 160 14.85 1.36 5.98
N GLU A 161 14.28 0.49 5.16
CA GLU A 161 12.91 0.65 4.71
C GLU A 161 11.90 -0.05 5.63
N THR A 162 12.28 -1.17 6.24
CA THR A 162 11.50 -1.80 7.30
C THR A 162 12.39 -2.16 8.49
N THR A 163 11.74 -2.49 9.62
CA THR A 163 12.44 -2.98 10.82
C THR A 163 12.96 -4.41 10.69
N ASP A 164 12.55 -5.13 9.65
CA ASP A 164 13.00 -6.48 9.27
C ASP A 164 13.84 -6.50 8.01
N SER A 165 14.37 -5.35 7.58
CA SER A 165 15.20 -5.25 6.38
C SER A 165 16.52 -6.02 6.53
N MET A 166 16.92 -6.69 5.46
CA MET A 166 18.19 -7.39 5.30
C MET A 166 18.72 -7.28 3.88
N ILE A 167 20.03 -7.46 3.72
CA ILE A 167 20.66 -7.58 2.40
C ILE A 167 21.12 -9.02 2.12
N VAL A 168 21.35 -9.34 0.85
CA VAL A 168 22.03 -10.58 0.43
C VAL A 168 23.32 -10.21 -0.30
N TRP A 169 24.44 -10.76 0.12
CA TRP A 169 25.76 -10.54 -0.44
C TRP A 169 26.31 -11.83 -1.05
N LEU A 170 26.84 -11.70 -2.26
CA LEU A 170 27.55 -12.76 -2.97
C LEU A 170 29.02 -12.35 -3.11
N PRO A 171 29.93 -12.86 -2.25
CA PRO A 171 31.31 -12.40 -2.20
C PRO A 171 32.09 -12.56 -3.50
N ARG A 172 31.85 -13.67 -4.23
CA ARG A 172 32.56 -13.97 -5.48
C ARG A 172 32.11 -13.04 -6.61
N GLU A 173 30.81 -12.80 -6.71
CA GLU A 173 30.19 -11.92 -7.70
C GLU A 173 30.32 -10.43 -7.33
N GLN A 174 30.74 -10.13 -6.10
CA GLN A 174 30.79 -8.79 -5.53
C GLN A 174 29.46 -8.04 -5.69
N ALA A 175 28.36 -8.80 -5.51
CA ALA A 175 27.00 -8.36 -5.77
C ALA A 175 26.17 -8.30 -4.47
N CYS A 176 25.56 -7.15 -4.21
CA CYS A 176 24.74 -6.89 -3.03
C CYS A 176 23.29 -6.62 -3.42
N PHE A 177 22.38 -7.52 -3.05
CA PHE A 177 20.93 -7.32 -3.14
C PHE A 177 20.48 -6.54 -1.91
N CYS A 178 20.21 -5.24 -2.09
CA CYS A 178 19.90 -4.35 -0.98
C CYS A 178 18.41 -4.05 -0.80
N GLY A 179 17.53 -4.57 -1.68
CA GLY A 179 16.11 -4.24 -1.65
C GLY A 179 15.90 -2.73 -1.64
N ASN A 180 15.02 -2.24 -0.77
CA ASN A 180 14.78 -0.80 -0.59
C ASN A 180 15.58 -0.23 0.58
N LEU A 181 16.65 -0.86 1.08
CA LEU A 181 17.46 -0.34 2.20
C LEU A 181 17.73 1.17 2.07
N PHE A 182 18.11 1.62 0.86
CA PHE A 182 18.40 3.03 0.54
C PHE A 182 17.20 3.81 -0.03
N GLY A 183 15.97 3.32 0.17
CA GLY A 183 14.75 3.80 -0.45
C GLY A 183 14.50 3.23 -1.85
N ALA A 184 13.35 3.61 -2.44
CA ALA A 184 12.96 3.18 -3.79
C ALA A 184 13.85 3.82 -4.89
N LEU A 185 14.52 4.94 -4.60
CA LEU A 185 15.43 5.62 -5.52
C LEU A 185 16.82 5.70 -4.86
N PHE A 186 17.78 4.93 -5.37
CA PHE A 186 19.16 5.01 -4.88
C PHE A 186 19.80 6.38 -5.21
N GLY A 187 20.59 6.93 -4.29
CA GLY A 187 21.17 8.28 -4.39
C GLY A 187 20.19 9.39 -4.01
N HIS A 188 19.01 9.05 -3.46
CA HIS A 188 18.04 10.00 -2.95
C HIS A 188 17.92 9.91 -1.43
N PHE A 189 17.53 11.01 -0.79
CA PHE A 189 17.28 11.05 0.64
C PHE A 189 16.16 10.06 1.01
N PRO A 190 16.36 9.18 2.02
CA PRO A 190 15.40 8.13 2.34
C PRO A 190 14.17 8.70 3.04
N ASN A 191 13.08 7.93 3.02
CA ASN A 191 11.92 8.22 3.89
C ASN A 191 12.15 7.59 5.26
N PHE A 192 12.43 8.42 6.27
CA PHE A 192 12.42 7.97 7.68
C PHE A 192 10.99 7.80 8.24
N VAL A 193 10.00 8.37 7.56
CA VAL A 193 8.60 8.00 7.69
C VAL A 193 7.94 8.17 6.33
N THR A 194 7.18 7.17 5.89
CA THR A 194 6.50 7.25 4.60
C THR A 194 5.21 8.09 4.75
N ILE A 195 4.88 8.92 3.76
CA ILE A 195 3.67 9.79 3.76
C ILE A 195 2.37 9.00 3.97
N ARG A 196 2.31 7.74 3.51
CA ARG A 196 1.17 6.84 3.76
C ARG A 196 0.93 6.59 5.27
N GLY A 197 1.91 6.86 6.12
CA GLY A 197 1.91 6.53 7.54
C GLY A 197 2.64 5.22 7.78
N ASP A 198 3.73 5.31 8.55
CA ASP A 198 4.51 4.17 9.00
C ASP A 198 5.13 4.47 10.36
N ARG A 199 5.78 3.48 10.97
CA ARG A 199 6.66 3.77 12.10
C ARG A 199 7.84 4.63 11.65
N TYR A 200 8.30 5.49 12.56
CA TYR A 200 9.55 6.20 12.37
C TYR A 200 10.71 5.20 12.26
N ARG A 201 11.57 5.43 11.28
CA ARG A 201 12.82 4.71 11.05
C ARG A 201 13.95 5.58 11.57
N ASP A 202 14.80 4.99 12.38
CA ASP A 202 15.89 5.70 13.04
C ASP A 202 17.05 5.99 12.07
N ALA A 203 17.48 7.25 12.02
CA ALA A 203 18.48 7.72 11.07
C ALA A 203 19.89 7.20 11.37
N LEU A 204 20.23 6.97 12.64
CA LEU A 204 21.54 6.41 13.02
C LEU A 204 21.61 4.91 12.70
N THR A 205 20.54 4.18 12.97
CA THR A 205 20.41 2.77 12.56
C THR A 205 20.50 2.62 11.03
N PHE A 206 19.94 3.56 10.26
CA PHE A 206 20.15 3.63 8.81
C PHE A 206 21.62 3.81 8.43
N ILE A 207 22.34 4.71 9.11
CA ILE A 207 23.77 4.94 8.88
C ILE A 207 24.58 3.67 9.17
N ASP A 208 24.30 2.97 10.28
CA ASP A 208 24.99 1.72 10.62
C ASP A 208 24.78 0.65 9.54
N SER A 209 23.54 0.52 9.05
CA SER A 209 23.20 -0.38 7.94
C SER A 209 23.87 0.01 6.63
N LEU A 210 23.98 1.31 6.33
CA LEU A 210 24.70 1.82 5.17
C LEU A 210 26.19 1.50 5.27
N ASP A 211 26.80 1.75 6.43
CA ASP A 211 28.23 1.50 6.69
C ASP A 211 28.55 0.00 6.53
N ARG A 212 27.62 -0.88 6.94
CA ARG A 212 27.74 -2.31 6.70
C ARG A 212 27.82 -2.67 5.22
N VAL A 213 26.97 -2.07 4.37
CA VAL A 213 27.03 -2.30 2.91
C VAL A 213 28.28 -1.69 2.30
N ALA A 214 28.69 -0.49 2.75
CA ALA A 214 29.89 0.18 2.27
C ALA A 214 31.15 -0.66 2.55
N ALA A 215 31.22 -1.33 3.69
CA ALA A 215 32.33 -2.22 4.06
C ALA A 215 32.48 -3.46 3.16
N LEU A 216 31.41 -3.87 2.45
CA LEU A 216 31.47 -4.98 1.50
C LEU A 216 32.09 -4.59 0.13
N GLU A 217 32.21 -3.29 -0.14
CA GLU A 217 32.74 -2.74 -1.41
C GLU A 217 32.11 -3.34 -2.69
N PRO A 218 30.77 -3.36 -2.80
CA PRO A 218 30.07 -3.98 -3.92
C PRO A 218 30.49 -3.39 -5.27
N GLU A 219 30.69 -4.24 -6.27
CA GLU A 219 30.84 -3.82 -7.66
C GLU A 219 29.48 -3.75 -8.38
N LEU A 220 28.50 -4.48 -7.85
CA LEU A 220 27.12 -4.51 -8.33
C LEU A 220 26.15 -4.34 -7.17
N LEU A 221 25.33 -3.28 -7.21
CA LEU A 221 24.26 -3.05 -6.23
C LEU A 221 22.91 -3.31 -6.90
N LEU A 222 22.17 -4.26 -6.34
CA LEU A 222 20.91 -4.78 -6.86
C LEU A 222 19.77 -4.25 -5.97
N VAL A 223 19.20 -3.15 -6.45
CA VAL A 223 18.19 -2.35 -5.77
C VAL A 223 16.79 -2.93 -5.94
N GLY A 224 15.87 -2.60 -5.03
CA GLY A 224 14.49 -3.06 -5.08
C GLY A 224 13.67 -2.47 -6.23
N HIS A 225 14.13 -1.41 -6.90
CA HIS A 225 13.43 -0.78 -8.03
C HIS A 225 14.44 -0.43 -9.12
N HIS A 226 14.00 -0.49 -10.39
CA HIS A 226 14.81 -0.12 -11.56
C HIS A 226 16.03 -1.04 -11.80
N GLN A 227 16.92 -0.62 -12.69
CA GLN A 227 18.08 -1.39 -13.12
C GLN A 227 19.22 -1.39 -12.08
N PRO A 228 20.10 -2.43 -12.07
CA PRO A 228 21.27 -2.48 -11.20
C PRO A 228 22.19 -1.27 -11.31
N VAL A 229 22.83 -0.90 -10.20
CA VAL A 229 23.92 0.08 -10.19
C VAL A 229 25.25 -0.66 -10.29
N ARG A 230 26.10 -0.22 -11.22
CA ARG A 230 27.38 -0.87 -11.54
C ARG A 230 28.56 0.06 -11.24
N GLY A 231 29.66 -0.55 -10.81
CA GLY A 231 30.95 0.09 -10.60
C GLY A 231 31.20 0.43 -9.14
N ARG A 232 32.25 -0.15 -8.57
CA ARG A 232 32.63 0.01 -7.15
C ARG A 232 32.77 1.48 -6.74
N GLU A 233 33.52 2.27 -7.52
CA GLU A 233 33.74 3.69 -7.18
C GLU A 233 32.45 4.52 -7.22
N ARG A 234 31.56 4.24 -8.17
CA ARG A 234 30.26 4.89 -8.23
C ARG A 234 29.45 4.56 -6.99
N ILE A 235 29.31 3.27 -6.66
CA ILE A 235 28.54 2.84 -5.49
C ILE A 235 29.13 3.41 -4.20
N ARG A 236 30.46 3.35 -4.03
CA ARG A 236 31.14 3.92 -2.87
C ARG A 236 30.88 5.43 -2.74
N SER A 237 31.01 6.18 -3.83
CA SER A 237 30.74 7.63 -3.85
C SER A 237 29.29 7.95 -3.46
N GLU A 238 28.31 7.25 -4.03
CA GLU A 238 26.89 7.48 -3.73
C GLU A 238 26.55 7.13 -2.27
N LEU A 239 27.06 6.01 -1.75
CA LEU A 239 26.90 5.64 -0.34
C LEU A 239 27.54 6.69 0.59
N ALA A 240 28.75 7.16 0.27
CA ALA A 240 29.42 8.17 1.06
C ALA A 240 28.65 9.51 1.09
N ARG A 241 28.08 9.94 -0.05
CA ARG A 241 27.23 11.15 -0.12
C ARG A 241 25.96 10.96 0.70
N LEU A 242 25.28 9.83 0.55
CA LEU A 242 24.05 9.53 1.27
C LEU A 242 24.28 9.50 2.79
N ARG A 243 25.37 8.84 3.23
CA ARG A 243 25.81 8.83 4.63
C ARG A 243 26.06 10.25 5.15
N ALA A 244 26.80 11.05 4.40
CA ALA A 244 27.12 12.44 4.78
C ALA A 244 25.86 13.31 4.86
N ALA A 245 24.94 13.18 3.90
CA ALA A 245 23.67 13.89 3.89
C ALA A 245 22.81 13.55 5.12
N VAL A 246 22.62 12.26 5.40
CA VAL A 246 21.82 11.81 6.56
C VAL A 246 22.47 12.25 7.87
N SER A 247 23.79 12.09 8.01
CA SER A 247 24.52 12.53 9.21
C SER A 247 24.39 14.03 9.41
N HIS A 248 24.55 14.82 8.34
CA HIS A 248 24.39 16.27 8.40
C HIS A 248 22.98 16.67 8.87
N VAL A 249 21.94 16.09 8.27
CA VAL A 249 20.55 16.40 8.60
C VAL A 249 20.23 15.99 10.04
N HIS A 250 20.68 14.81 10.46
CA HIS A 250 20.56 14.36 11.85
C HIS A 250 21.20 15.33 12.82
N ASP A 251 22.50 15.60 12.65
CA ASP A 251 23.25 16.41 13.61
C ASP A 251 22.78 17.87 13.61
N ALA A 252 22.40 18.41 12.45
CA ALA A 252 21.82 19.75 12.37
C ALA A 252 20.46 19.84 13.06
N THR A 253 19.63 18.80 12.95
CA THR A 253 18.35 18.73 13.65
C THR A 253 18.57 18.69 15.16
N VAL A 254 19.44 17.80 15.65
CA VAL A 254 19.74 17.67 17.09
C VAL A 254 20.38 18.93 17.66
N ARG A 255 21.31 19.57 16.93
CA ARG A 255 21.86 20.88 17.34
C ARG A 255 20.75 21.93 17.47
N GLY A 256 19.90 22.05 16.45
CA GLY A 256 18.77 22.98 16.46
C GLY A 256 17.77 22.73 17.60
N MET A 257 17.50 21.48 17.92
CA MET A 257 16.68 21.11 19.09
C MET A 257 17.32 21.61 20.39
N ASN A 258 18.62 21.40 20.59
CA ASN A 258 19.34 21.87 21.77
C ASN A 258 19.44 23.40 21.85
N GLU A 259 19.36 24.10 20.71
CA GLU A 259 19.24 25.56 20.62
C GLU A 259 17.81 26.06 20.90
N GLY A 260 16.83 25.16 21.08
CA GLY A 260 15.43 25.50 21.34
C GLY A 260 14.63 25.88 20.09
N LYS A 261 15.12 25.56 18.89
CA LYS A 261 14.39 25.81 17.64
C LYS A 261 13.28 24.79 17.46
N ASP A 262 12.11 25.26 17.02
CA ASP A 262 10.99 24.38 16.70
C ASP A 262 11.19 23.65 15.36
N VAL A 263 10.46 22.54 15.19
CA VAL A 263 10.56 21.67 14.02
C VAL A 263 10.34 22.40 12.69
N TYR A 264 9.44 23.38 12.61
CA TYR A 264 9.14 24.07 11.35
C TYR A 264 10.26 25.02 10.95
N THR A 265 10.86 25.72 11.91
CA THR A 265 12.07 26.50 11.69
C THR A 265 13.20 25.61 11.14
N LEU A 266 13.44 24.45 11.75
CA LEU A 266 14.48 23.52 11.29
C LEU A 266 14.21 22.94 9.90
N MET A 267 12.96 22.59 9.60
CA MET A 267 12.56 22.15 8.25
C MET A 267 12.83 23.23 7.19
N GLN A 268 12.75 24.51 7.55
CA GLN A 268 12.99 25.64 6.65
C GLN A 268 14.47 26.00 6.53
N GLU A 269 15.27 25.87 7.59
CA GLU A 269 16.67 26.30 7.62
C GLU A 269 17.65 25.22 7.17
N ILE A 270 17.43 23.95 7.53
CA ILE A 270 18.40 22.88 7.28
C ILE A 270 18.47 22.58 5.78
N ARG A 271 19.67 22.66 5.23
CA ARG A 271 20.02 22.30 3.85
C ARG A 271 21.29 21.48 3.87
N VAL A 272 21.39 20.54 2.94
CA VAL A 272 22.58 19.71 2.79
C VAL A 272 23.62 20.46 1.94
N PRO A 273 24.90 20.50 2.36
CA PRO A 273 25.98 21.12 1.57
C PRO A 273 26.16 20.48 0.18
N PRO A 274 26.61 21.23 -0.85
CA PRO A 274 26.76 20.72 -2.23
C PRO A 274 27.58 19.43 -2.36
N GLU A 275 28.61 19.25 -1.53
CA GLU A 275 29.47 18.07 -1.54
C GLU A 275 28.76 16.77 -1.15
N CYS A 276 27.65 16.87 -0.41
CA CYS A 276 26.82 15.73 0.00
C CYS A 276 25.38 15.84 -0.52
N GLU A 277 25.17 16.60 -1.60
CA GLU A 277 23.86 16.69 -2.24
C GLU A 277 23.37 15.31 -2.70
N VAL A 278 22.09 15.06 -2.44
CA VAL A 278 21.35 13.84 -2.81
C VAL A 278 19.99 14.23 -3.37
N GLY A 279 19.38 13.36 -4.18
CA GLY A 279 18.06 13.63 -4.75
C GLY A 279 16.95 13.64 -3.69
N GLU A 280 15.87 14.40 -3.93
CA GLU A 280 14.67 14.44 -3.07
C GLU A 280 13.43 13.89 -3.80
N GLY A 281 13.65 12.97 -4.74
CA GLY A 281 12.59 12.39 -5.60
C GLY A 281 11.61 11.43 -4.90
N TYR A 282 11.95 10.91 -3.71
CA TYR A 282 11.08 9.99 -2.96
C TYR A 282 10.92 10.44 -1.51
N GLY A 283 12.01 10.47 -0.72
CA GLY A 283 12.07 11.23 0.52
C GLY A 283 12.47 12.68 0.30
N LYS A 284 12.43 13.48 1.37
CA LYS A 284 12.85 14.89 1.38
C LYS A 284 13.63 15.20 2.65
N ILE A 285 14.60 16.12 2.55
CA ILE A 285 15.39 16.61 3.69
C ILE A 285 14.47 17.19 4.75
N ALA A 286 13.54 18.07 4.37
CA ALA A 286 12.59 18.67 5.32
C ALA A 286 11.72 17.61 6.01
N TRP A 287 11.34 16.54 5.32
CA TRP A 287 10.57 15.45 5.93
C TRP A 287 11.46 14.60 6.86
N GLY A 288 12.73 14.41 6.50
CA GLY A 288 13.74 13.79 7.35
C GLY A 288 13.98 14.55 8.65
N VAL A 289 14.14 15.88 8.58
CA VAL A 289 14.25 16.76 9.76
C VAL A 289 13.08 16.53 10.71
N ARG A 290 11.86 16.56 10.18
CA ARG A 290 10.65 16.32 10.98
C ARG A 290 10.67 14.92 11.60
N ALA A 291 11.02 13.90 10.83
CA ALA A 291 11.06 12.52 11.31
C ALA A 291 12.08 12.32 12.43
N ILE A 292 13.27 12.91 12.29
CA ILE A 292 14.33 12.87 13.31
C ILE A 292 13.89 13.62 14.56
N TYR A 293 13.32 14.81 14.41
CA TYR A 293 12.79 15.60 15.51
C TYR A 293 11.74 14.81 16.30
N GLU A 294 10.72 14.26 15.61
CA GLU A 294 9.63 13.52 16.25
C GLU A 294 10.08 12.17 16.82
N THR A 295 11.16 11.56 16.29
CA THR A 295 11.77 10.35 16.88
C THR A 295 12.30 10.62 18.29
N TYR A 296 12.89 11.80 18.53
CA TYR A 296 13.43 12.19 19.83
C TYR A 296 12.39 12.87 20.74
N ALA A 297 11.56 13.76 20.20
CA ALA A 297 10.66 14.60 20.97
C ALA A 297 9.23 14.04 21.11
N GLY A 298 8.83 13.11 20.24
CA GLY A 298 7.44 12.64 20.17
C GLY A 298 6.48 13.69 19.61
N TRP A 299 5.20 13.56 19.96
CA TRP A 299 4.10 14.36 19.39
C TRP A 299 3.91 15.74 20.04
N PHE A 300 4.31 15.91 21.31
CA PHE A 300 4.13 17.16 22.05
C PHE A 300 5.32 18.09 21.78
N GLN A 301 5.08 19.20 21.10
CA GLN A 301 6.10 20.08 20.54
C GLN A 301 6.43 21.29 21.42
N HIS A 302 5.76 21.45 22.56
CA HIS A 302 5.96 22.57 23.49
C HIS A 302 5.68 23.96 22.88
N ARG A 303 4.87 24.06 21.80
CA ARG A 303 4.53 25.35 21.18
C ARG A 303 3.29 25.98 21.82
N ALA A 304 2.31 25.17 22.20
CA ALA A 304 1.08 25.65 22.80
C ALA A 304 0.46 24.64 23.79
N THR A 305 -0.20 25.17 24.83
CA THR A 305 -0.99 24.36 25.77
C THR A 305 -2.10 23.57 25.07
N THR A 306 -2.64 24.08 23.94
CA THR A 306 -3.69 23.44 23.16
C THR A 306 -3.28 22.10 22.56
N GLU A 307 -1.98 21.83 22.41
CA GLU A 307 -1.48 20.52 21.96
C GLU A 307 -1.84 19.38 22.94
N LEU A 308 -2.02 19.69 24.23
CA LEU A 308 -2.42 18.72 25.25
C LEU A 308 -3.90 18.33 25.17
N TYR A 309 -4.66 18.95 24.27
CA TYR A 309 -6.08 18.70 24.10
C TYR A 309 -6.35 18.13 22.71
N GLY A 310 -7.34 17.25 22.60
CA GLY A 310 -7.77 16.65 21.33
C GLY A 310 -8.54 17.61 20.42
N VAL A 311 -8.20 18.90 20.43
CA VAL A 311 -8.82 19.92 19.58
C VAL A 311 -7.96 20.16 18.34
N PRO A 312 -8.56 20.22 17.14
CA PRO A 312 -7.78 20.44 15.94
C PRO A 312 -7.31 21.92 15.86
N PRO A 313 -6.18 22.20 15.18
CA PRO A 313 -5.65 23.57 15.06
C PRO A 313 -6.61 24.57 14.42
N ASP A 314 -7.54 24.11 13.58
CA ASP A 314 -8.52 24.92 12.87
C ASP A 314 -9.85 25.10 13.64
N ARG A 315 -9.91 24.68 14.91
CA ARG A 315 -11.12 24.77 15.75
C ARG A 315 -11.76 26.16 15.79
N ILE A 316 -10.95 27.22 15.69
CA ILE A 316 -11.36 28.62 15.74
C ILE A 316 -11.37 29.30 14.37
N ALA A 317 -11.23 28.54 13.27
CA ALA A 317 -11.14 29.11 11.92
C ALA A 317 -12.35 30.01 11.59
N ALA A 318 -13.56 29.61 12.00
CA ALA A 318 -14.77 30.40 11.82
C ALA A 318 -14.68 31.79 12.48
N ASP A 319 -14.25 31.83 13.74
CA ASP A 319 -14.09 33.08 14.51
C ASP A 319 -13.06 34.01 13.83
N LEU A 320 -11.95 33.44 13.34
CA LEU A 320 -10.91 34.19 12.64
C LEU A 320 -11.41 34.75 11.30
N VAL A 321 -12.20 33.98 10.55
CA VAL A 321 -12.82 34.43 9.29
C VAL A 321 -13.79 35.57 9.53
N GLU A 322 -14.64 35.47 10.56
CA GLU A 322 -15.56 36.54 10.95
C GLU A 322 -14.80 37.83 11.33
N LEU A 323 -13.80 37.72 12.23
CA LEU A 323 -12.99 38.86 12.68
C LEU A 323 -12.19 39.52 11.56
N ALA A 324 -11.79 38.76 10.52
CA ALA A 324 -11.10 39.28 9.35
C ALA A 324 -12.01 40.05 8.38
N GLY A 325 -13.33 40.08 8.61
CA GLY A 325 -14.32 40.71 7.72
C GLY A 325 -14.94 39.73 6.70
N GLY A 326 -14.87 38.42 6.97
CA GLY A 326 -15.47 37.36 6.17
C GLY A 326 -14.57 36.79 5.06
N ALA A 327 -15.04 35.71 4.45
CA ALA A 327 -14.34 34.99 3.38
C ALA A 327 -13.84 35.88 2.22
N PRO A 328 -14.59 36.91 1.73
CA PRO A 328 -14.12 37.76 0.63
C PRO A 328 -12.79 38.47 0.91
N VAL A 329 -12.55 38.91 2.14
CA VAL A 329 -11.31 39.61 2.52
C VAL A 329 -10.12 38.66 2.49
N LEU A 330 -10.27 37.47 3.09
CA LEU A 330 -9.23 36.44 3.08
C LEU A 330 -8.94 35.95 1.66
N ASN A 331 -9.98 35.74 0.85
CA ASN A 331 -9.85 35.37 -0.55
C ASN A 331 -9.09 36.42 -1.38
N ALA A 332 -9.38 37.72 -1.18
CA ALA A 332 -8.63 38.80 -1.84
C ALA A 332 -7.14 38.80 -1.44
N ARG A 333 -6.84 38.57 -0.16
CA ARG A 333 -5.47 38.43 0.33
C ARG A 333 -4.79 37.20 -0.27
N ALA A 334 -5.48 36.06 -0.32
CA ALA A 334 -4.96 34.82 -0.90
C ALA A 334 -4.63 34.98 -2.39
N ARG A 335 -5.51 35.64 -3.17
CA ARG A 335 -5.21 35.98 -4.58
C ARG A 335 -3.98 36.88 -4.72
N THR A 336 -3.79 37.83 -3.81
CA THR A 336 -2.61 38.70 -3.80
C THR A 336 -1.33 37.90 -3.55
N LYS A 337 -1.34 37.04 -2.52
CA LYS A 337 -0.23 36.13 -2.21
C LYS A 337 0.10 35.20 -3.37
N LEU A 338 -0.92 34.67 -4.03
CA LEU A 338 -0.76 33.81 -5.21
C LEU A 338 -0.09 34.56 -6.36
N LYS A 339 -0.51 35.80 -6.65
CA LYS A 339 0.13 36.67 -7.66
C LYS A 339 1.59 37.01 -7.34
N GLU A 340 1.93 37.11 -6.05
CA GLU A 340 3.30 37.32 -5.56
C GLU A 340 4.15 36.04 -5.59
N GLY A 341 3.61 34.88 -6.01
CA GLY A 341 4.30 33.59 -5.99
C GLY A 341 4.40 32.95 -4.61
N LYS A 342 3.73 33.50 -3.58
CA LYS A 342 3.67 32.92 -2.23
C LYS A 342 2.57 31.87 -2.17
N VAL A 343 2.79 30.76 -2.88
CA VAL A 343 1.76 29.74 -3.14
C VAL A 343 1.29 29.05 -1.86
N ILE A 344 2.19 28.71 -0.94
CA ILE A 344 1.83 28.07 0.33
C ILE A 344 1.00 29.01 1.21
N ASP A 345 1.40 30.28 1.34
CA ASP A 345 0.62 31.30 2.07
C ASP A 345 -0.80 31.44 1.50
N ALA A 346 -0.92 31.49 0.17
CA ALA A 346 -2.21 31.58 -0.51
C ALA A 346 -3.07 30.34 -0.25
N LEU A 347 -2.45 29.15 -0.26
CA LEU A 347 -3.13 27.90 0.04
C LEU A 347 -3.61 27.84 1.50
N CYS A 348 -2.80 28.24 2.48
CA CYS A 348 -3.21 28.25 3.89
C CYS A 348 -4.42 29.17 4.13
N LEU A 349 -4.46 30.34 3.46
CA LEU A 349 -5.60 31.24 3.53
C LEU A 349 -6.86 30.63 2.89
N ALA A 350 -6.70 29.99 1.72
CA ALA A 350 -7.81 29.31 1.05
C ALA A 350 -8.34 28.14 1.90
N GLU A 351 -7.47 27.33 2.50
CA GLU A 351 -7.86 26.23 3.38
C GLU A 351 -8.59 26.74 4.63
N THR A 352 -8.15 27.87 5.20
CA THR A 352 -8.86 28.51 6.32
C THR A 352 -10.29 28.92 5.94
N VAL A 353 -10.47 29.52 4.75
CA VAL A 353 -11.80 29.84 4.22
C VAL A 353 -12.63 28.58 4.01
N LEU A 354 -12.04 27.53 3.45
CA LEU A 354 -12.74 26.27 3.14
C LEU A 354 -13.06 25.42 4.39
N SER A 355 -12.36 25.61 5.50
CA SER A 355 -12.74 25.02 6.80
C SER A 355 -13.99 25.70 7.39
N PHE A 356 -14.26 26.96 7.02
CA PHE A 356 -15.46 27.69 7.42
C PHE A 356 -16.64 27.47 6.45
N ASP A 357 -16.39 27.64 5.15
CA ASP A 357 -17.37 27.40 4.09
C ASP A 357 -16.74 26.50 3.02
N GLU A 358 -17.05 25.20 3.10
CA GLU A 358 -16.50 24.20 2.19
C GLU A 358 -16.91 24.38 0.71
N LYS A 359 -17.91 25.24 0.45
CA LYS A 359 -18.48 25.53 -0.87
C LYS A 359 -18.06 26.89 -1.42
N ASP A 360 -17.23 27.64 -0.69
CA ASP A 360 -16.74 28.94 -1.17
C ASP A 360 -15.99 28.77 -2.51
N GLU A 361 -16.64 29.24 -3.58
CA GLU A 361 -16.17 29.03 -4.95
C GLU A 361 -14.79 29.64 -5.19
N VAL A 362 -14.56 30.82 -4.60
CA VAL A 362 -13.32 31.58 -4.77
C VAL A 362 -12.16 30.88 -4.06
N GLY A 363 -12.37 30.40 -2.85
CA GLY A 363 -11.41 29.61 -2.07
C GLY A 363 -11.06 28.30 -2.77
N LEU A 364 -12.07 27.61 -3.33
CA LEU A 364 -11.85 26.41 -4.14
C LEU A 364 -11.02 26.70 -5.39
N ASP A 365 -11.31 27.78 -6.11
CA ASP A 365 -10.53 28.22 -7.27
C ASP A 365 -9.06 28.51 -6.91
N ILE A 366 -8.83 29.22 -5.82
CA ILE A 366 -7.48 29.55 -5.34
C ILE A 366 -6.75 28.27 -4.96
N ALA A 367 -7.38 27.37 -4.21
CA ALA A 367 -6.78 26.11 -3.80
C ALA A 367 -6.41 25.25 -5.02
N VAL A 368 -7.28 25.16 -6.04
CA VAL A 368 -6.99 24.47 -7.31
C VAL A 368 -5.76 25.07 -7.99
N GLN A 369 -5.70 26.41 -8.14
CA GLN A 369 -4.56 27.08 -8.76
C GLN A 369 -3.25 26.87 -7.98
N CYS A 370 -3.30 26.92 -6.64
CA CYS A 370 -2.15 26.64 -5.80
C CYS A 370 -1.61 25.23 -6.05
N HIS A 371 -2.49 24.22 -6.09
CA HIS A 371 -2.07 22.84 -6.36
C HIS A 371 -1.49 22.68 -7.77
N GLU A 372 -2.02 23.38 -8.78
CA GLU A 372 -1.45 23.38 -10.14
C GLU A 372 -0.02 23.93 -10.17
N MET A 373 0.24 25.04 -9.48
CA MET A 373 1.57 25.63 -9.39
C MET A 373 2.53 24.71 -8.65
N LEU A 374 2.14 24.20 -7.48
CA LEU A 374 2.97 23.28 -6.70
C LEU A 374 3.29 21.98 -7.46
N MET A 375 2.37 21.50 -8.29
CA MET A 375 2.62 20.31 -9.12
C MET A 375 3.66 20.56 -10.21
N ARG A 376 3.71 21.76 -10.80
CA ARG A 376 4.70 22.10 -11.84
C ARG A 376 6.12 22.08 -11.29
N ASP A 377 6.28 22.47 -10.03
CA ASP A 377 7.59 22.59 -9.37
C ASP A 377 8.03 21.30 -8.65
N SER A 378 7.13 20.32 -8.49
CA SER A 378 7.41 19.11 -7.72
C SER A 378 7.95 17.97 -8.57
N THR A 379 9.17 17.52 -8.24
CA THR A 379 9.80 16.31 -8.77
C THR A 379 9.68 15.10 -7.83
N ASN A 380 9.12 15.29 -6.62
CA ASN A 380 8.98 14.24 -5.63
C ASN A 380 7.73 13.40 -5.87
N PHE A 381 7.89 12.07 -5.92
CA PHE A 381 6.81 11.12 -6.22
C PHE A 381 5.60 11.27 -5.30
N TRP A 382 5.81 11.29 -3.97
CA TRP A 382 4.73 11.35 -2.99
C TRP A 382 4.02 12.70 -3.01
N LEU A 383 4.79 13.79 -3.05
CA LEU A 383 4.24 15.14 -3.10
C LEU A 383 3.42 15.35 -4.37
N THR A 384 3.97 15.00 -5.54
CA THR A 384 3.26 15.14 -6.81
C THR A 384 2.01 14.28 -6.86
N SER A 385 2.05 13.05 -6.32
CA SER A 385 0.88 12.19 -6.24
C SER A 385 -0.22 12.76 -5.33
N TRP A 386 0.16 13.33 -4.19
CA TRP A 386 -0.76 13.97 -3.25
C TRP A 386 -1.39 15.23 -3.86
N LEU A 387 -0.56 16.12 -4.43
CA LEU A 387 -1.03 17.35 -5.05
C LEU A 387 -2.01 17.07 -6.18
N ARG A 388 -1.73 16.05 -7.01
CA ARG A 388 -2.63 15.62 -8.08
C ARG A 388 -3.96 15.07 -7.54
N HIS A 389 -3.92 14.29 -6.47
CA HIS A 389 -5.13 13.78 -5.82
C HIS A 389 -5.99 14.94 -5.26
N ARG A 390 -5.36 15.87 -4.53
CA ARG A 390 -6.06 17.04 -3.96
C ARG A 390 -6.59 17.98 -5.03
N HIS A 391 -5.82 18.23 -6.09
CA HIS A 391 -6.26 19.04 -7.23
C HIS A 391 -7.57 18.50 -7.83
N ARG A 392 -7.64 17.19 -8.12
CA ARG A 392 -8.87 16.57 -8.65
C ARG A 392 -10.06 16.74 -7.70
N ASN A 393 -9.88 16.42 -6.42
CA ASN A 393 -10.96 16.53 -5.43
C ASN A 393 -11.46 17.99 -5.25
N LEU A 394 -10.54 18.96 -5.23
CA LEU A 394 -10.89 20.37 -5.12
C LEU A 394 -11.59 20.88 -6.40
N ALA A 395 -11.16 20.43 -7.58
CA ALA A 395 -11.80 20.78 -8.84
C ALA A 395 -13.24 20.23 -8.93
N GLU A 396 -13.46 18.98 -8.52
CA GLU A 396 -14.80 18.38 -8.44
C GLU A 396 -15.72 19.16 -7.49
N ARG A 397 -15.22 19.51 -6.29
CA ARG A 397 -15.96 20.34 -5.32
C ARG A 397 -16.31 21.71 -5.87
N ARG A 398 -15.36 22.36 -6.55
CA ARG A 398 -15.57 23.66 -7.19
C ARG A 398 -16.68 23.60 -8.24
N ASP A 399 -16.62 22.60 -9.10
CA ASP A 399 -17.60 22.44 -10.18
C ASP A 399 -18.99 22.15 -9.60
N ALA A 400 -19.07 21.35 -8.53
CA ALA A 400 -20.32 21.14 -7.78
C ALA A 400 -20.86 22.43 -7.14
N ALA A 401 -20.00 23.25 -6.53
CA ALA A 401 -20.37 24.53 -5.91
C ALA A 401 -20.97 25.53 -6.91
N ARG A 402 -20.51 25.50 -8.17
CA ARG A 402 -21.04 26.32 -9.28
C ARG A 402 -22.44 25.90 -9.78
N GLY A 403 -23.11 24.98 -9.08
CA GLY A 403 -24.40 24.44 -9.50
C GLY A 403 -24.30 23.52 -10.72
N ALA A 404 -23.09 23.13 -11.14
CA ALA A 404 -22.91 22.10 -12.15
C ALA A 404 -23.07 20.71 -11.51
N ILE A 405 -24.25 20.40 -10.97
CA ILE A 405 -24.62 19.01 -10.72
C ILE A 405 -24.92 18.39 -12.08
N ARG A 406 -23.87 17.86 -12.72
CA ARG A 406 -23.98 17.02 -13.91
C ARG A 406 -23.80 15.57 -13.51
N ILE A 407 -24.86 14.97 -12.98
CA ILE A 407 -24.95 13.50 -12.86
C ILE A 407 -25.22 12.96 -14.26
N ARG A 408 -24.16 12.71 -15.03
CA ARG A 408 -24.24 12.13 -16.38
C ARG A 408 -24.07 10.61 -16.37
N ASP A 409 -23.85 10.05 -15.19
CA ASP A 409 -23.20 8.77 -15.00
C ASP A 409 -24.08 7.76 -14.25
N LEU A 410 -25.34 8.09 -13.95
CA LEU A 410 -26.27 7.09 -13.39
C LEU A 410 -26.44 5.86 -14.30
N ALA A 411 -26.46 6.08 -15.63
CA ALA A 411 -26.50 5.00 -16.61
C ALA A 411 -25.09 4.47 -16.99
N VAL A 412 -24.05 5.29 -16.80
CA VAL A 412 -22.66 4.98 -17.15
C VAL A 412 -21.74 5.57 -16.07
N PRO A 413 -21.62 4.91 -14.90
CA PRO A 413 -20.95 5.48 -13.73
C PRO A 413 -19.51 5.85 -14.03
N VAL A 414 -19.07 7.03 -13.59
CA VAL A 414 -17.66 7.41 -13.65
C VAL A 414 -16.99 6.76 -12.44
N LEU A 415 -16.53 5.53 -12.67
CA LEU A 415 -15.92 4.71 -11.64
C LEU A 415 -14.56 5.27 -11.26
N ASN A 416 -14.31 5.42 -9.96
CA ASN A 416 -12.96 5.69 -9.46
C ASN A 416 -12.04 4.47 -9.67
N ASP A 417 -10.73 4.66 -9.51
CA ASP A 417 -9.74 3.60 -9.79
C ASP A 417 -10.05 2.30 -9.03
N VAL A 418 -10.43 2.40 -7.75
CA VAL A 418 -10.78 1.24 -6.93
C VAL A 418 -12.05 0.55 -7.44
N GLN A 419 -13.08 1.32 -7.81
CA GLN A 419 -14.33 0.76 -8.34
C GLN A 419 -14.14 0.07 -9.70
N ARG A 420 -13.28 0.62 -10.56
CA ARG A 420 -12.90 -0.02 -11.84
C ARG A 420 -12.21 -1.36 -11.61
N VAL A 421 -11.32 -1.46 -10.62
CA VAL A 421 -10.68 -2.73 -10.23
C VAL A 421 -11.71 -3.73 -9.78
N VAL A 422 -12.61 -3.35 -8.86
CA VAL A 422 -13.58 -4.28 -8.29
C VAL A 422 -14.49 -4.85 -9.38
N LEU A 423 -14.91 -4.02 -10.33
CA LEU A 423 -15.68 -4.48 -11.49
C LEU A 423 -14.86 -5.39 -12.40
N ALA A 424 -13.62 -5.03 -12.75
CA ALA A 424 -12.76 -5.84 -13.62
C ALA A 424 -12.36 -7.18 -12.98
N ALA A 425 -12.10 -7.21 -11.66
CA ALA A 425 -11.79 -8.44 -10.94
C ALA A 425 -13.01 -9.37 -10.87
N ALA A 426 -14.22 -8.80 -10.82
CA ALA A 426 -15.45 -9.59 -10.77
C ALA A 426 -15.75 -10.33 -12.08
N GLU A 427 -15.23 -9.88 -13.23
CA GLU A 427 -15.35 -10.58 -14.52
C GLU A 427 -14.72 -11.98 -14.49
N ASN A 428 -13.76 -12.24 -13.60
CA ASN A 428 -13.07 -13.52 -13.48
C ASN A 428 -13.63 -14.41 -12.35
N VAL A 429 -14.69 -13.98 -11.69
CA VAL A 429 -15.34 -14.75 -10.62
C VAL A 429 -16.34 -15.72 -11.25
N ASN A 430 -16.52 -16.91 -10.68
CA ASN A 430 -17.60 -17.79 -11.11
C ASN A 430 -18.95 -17.12 -10.85
N THR A 431 -19.64 -16.74 -11.92
CA THR A 431 -20.96 -16.12 -11.90
C THR A 431 -22.07 -17.06 -12.37
N ASP A 432 -21.79 -18.36 -12.49
CA ASP A 432 -22.80 -19.34 -12.88
C ASP A 432 -23.85 -19.48 -11.78
N PHE A 433 -25.12 -19.49 -12.17
CA PHE A 433 -26.26 -19.68 -11.28
C PHE A 433 -26.70 -21.15 -11.20
N ASP A 434 -25.89 -22.10 -11.71
CA ASP A 434 -26.13 -23.53 -11.58
C ASP A 434 -26.41 -23.95 -10.13
N VAL A 435 -27.55 -24.62 -9.97
CA VAL A 435 -28.09 -24.98 -8.66
C VAL A 435 -27.28 -26.09 -8.02
N GLU A 436 -26.77 -27.07 -8.77
CA GLU A 436 -25.93 -28.11 -8.17
C GLU A 436 -24.62 -27.51 -7.66
N GLY A 437 -23.97 -26.64 -8.44
CA GLY A 437 -22.79 -25.91 -7.99
C GLY A 437 -23.04 -25.02 -6.77
N VAL A 438 -24.23 -24.42 -6.63
CA VAL A 438 -24.62 -23.69 -5.41
C VAL A 438 -24.73 -24.63 -4.20
N LEU A 439 -25.34 -25.80 -4.38
CA LEU A 439 -25.55 -26.77 -3.31
C LEU A 439 -24.23 -27.42 -2.86
N ASP A 440 -23.35 -27.75 -3.81
CA ASP A 440 -22.03 -28.30 -3.52
C ASP A 440 -21.15 -27.31 -2.77
N GLU A 441 -21.17 -26.04 -3.16
CA GLU A 441 -20.46 -24.98 -2.44
C GLU A 441 -21.01 -24.79 -1.01
N ALA A 442 -22.33 -24.87 -0.84
CA ALA A 442 -22.96 -24.81 0.48
C ALA A 442 -22.59 -26.00 1.37
N ARG A 443 -22.50 -27.22 0.81
CA ARG A 443 -21.98 -28.40 1.52
C ARG A 443 -20.54 -28.20 1.95
N ALA A 444 -19.67 -27.75 1.03
CA ALA A 444 -18.26 -27.50 1.31
C ALA A 444 -18.07 -26.45 2.42
N LEU A 445 -18.91 -25.40 2.43
CA LEU A 445 -18.85 -24.34 3.44
C LEU A 445 -19.28 -24.78 4.85
N THR A 446 -20.21 -25.73 4.95
CA THR A 446 -20.84 -26.11 6.23
C THR A 446 -20.37 -27.48 6.74
N GLY A 447 -19.86 -28.35 5.87
CA GLY A 447 -19.58 -29.75 6.18
C GLY A 447 -20.83 -30.63 6.33
N LEU A 448 -22.00 -30.13 5.91
CA LEU A 448 -23.30 -30.78 6.10
C LEU A 448 -23.92 -31.21 4.75
N GLU A 449 -24.67 -32.31 4.76
CA GLU A 449 -25.21 -32.93 3.52
C GLU A 449 -26.73 -32.84 3.37
N ASN A 450 -27.45 -32.72 4.48
CA ASN A 450 -28.91 -32.89 4.50
C ASN A 450 -29.66 -31.56 4.35
N PHE A 451 -30.11 -31.26 3.14
CA PHE A 451 -30.98 -30.10 2.87
C PHE A 451 -32.47 -30.31 3.21
N GLY A 452 -32.85 -31.46 3.78
CA GLY A 452 -34.24 -31.80 4.06
C GLY A 452 -35.07 -32.07 2.80
N ALA A 453 -36.40 -31.96 2.91
CA ALA A 453 -37.31 -32.26 1.80
C ALA A 453 -36.99 -31.43 0.54
N GLY A 454 -37.00 -32.08 -0.63
CA GLY A 454 -36.47 -31.55 -1.90
C GLY A 454 -37.26 -30.42 -2.57
N GLU A 455 -38.45 -30.06 -2.06
CA GLU A 455 -39.31 -29.02 -2.66
C GLU A 455 -38.64 -27.63 -2.73
N PHE A 456 -37.65 -27.37 -1.88
CA PHE A 456 -36.88 -26.12 -1.95
C PHE A 456 -36.08 -26.00 -3.24
N ARG A 457 -35.67 -27.12 -3.85
CA ARG A 457 -34.87 -27.12 -5.09
C ARG A 457 -35.63 -26.44 -6.21
N THR A 458 -36.93 -26.70 -6.36
CA THR A 458 -37.76 -26.03 -7.37
C THR A 458 -37.76 -24.50 -7.19
N ARG A 459 -37.85 -24.01 -5.96
CA ARG A 459 -37.84 -22.57 -5.66
C ARG A 459 -36.46 -21.95 -5.85
N LEU A 460 -35.40 -22.69 -5.51
CA LEU A 460 -34.02 -22.28 -5.72
C LEU A 460 -33.71 -22.21 -7.23
N CYS A 461 -34.14 -23.19 -8.03
CA CYS A 461 -34.04 -23.17 -9.49
C CYS A 461 -34.78 -21.97 -10.09
N LEU A 462 -36.00 -21.68 -9.63
CA LEU A 462 -36.75 -20.52 -10.12
C LEU A 462 -36.01 -19.21 -9.79
N LEU A 463 -35.55 -19.04 -8.55
CA LEU A 463 -34.81 -17.83 -8.14
C LEU A 463 -33.49 -17.67 -8.90
N ALA A 464 -32.74 -18.76 -9.06
CA ALA A 464 -31.49 -18.78 -9.82
C ALA A 464 -31.74 -18.41 -11.29
N SER A 465 -32.76 -18.99 -11.92
CA SER A 465 -33.15 -18.71 -13.31
C SER A 465 -33.59 -17.26 -13.51
N GLU A 466 -34.38 -16.71 -12.58
CA GLU A 466 -34.82 -15.32 -12.65
C GLU A 466 -33.62 -14.36 -12.57
N TRP A 467 -32.71 -14.58 -11.63
CA TRP A 467 -31.50 -13.76 -11.48
C TRP A 467 -30.51 -13.93 -12.64
N ASP A 468 -30.37 -15.14 -13.17
CA ASP A 468 -29.49 -15.42 -14.32
C ASP A 468 -29.98 -14.73 -15.60
N SER A 469 -31.30 -14.56 -15.74
CA SER A 469 -31.95 -13.93 -16.89
C SER A 469 -31.80 -12.41 -16.98
N ASP A 470 -31.35 -11.75 -15.90
CA ASP A 470 -31.14 -10.29 -15.88
C ASP A 470 -29.85 -9.91 -16.62
N ALA A 471 -30.03 -9.48 -17.88
CA ALA A 471 -28.96 -9.01 -18.76
C ALA A 471 -28.33 -7.67 -18.32
N GLY A 472 -28.93 -6.97 -17.36
CA GLY A 472 -28.42 -5.72 -16.79
C GLY A 472 -27.41 -5.92 -15.66
N LEU A 473 -27.26 -7.15 -15.15
CA LEU A 473 -26.31 -7.44 -14.08
C LEU A 473 -24.86 -7.45 -14.58
N THR A 474 -24.02 -6.62 -13.95
CA THR A 474 -22.56 -6.73 -14.07
C THR A 474 -22.06 -8.03 -13.45
N ALA A 475 -20.86 -8.49 -13.82
CA ALA A 475 -20.24 -9.68 -13.21
C ALA A 475 -20.15 -9.59 -11.67
N LEU A 476 -19.90 -8.39 -11.13
CA LEU A 476 -19.93 -8.12 -9.69
C LEU A 476 -21.33 -8.32 -9.09
N GLY A 477 -22.37 -7.84 -9.78
CA GLY A 477 -23.76 -8.05 -9.38
C GLY A 477 -24.12 -9.54 -9.37
N ARG A 478 -23.74 -10.27 -10.43
CA ARG A 478 -23.95 -11.72 -10.52
C ARG A 478 -23.23 -12.48 -9.40
N ALA A 479 -21.96 -12.18 -9.16
CA ALA A 479 -21.18 -12.80 -8.08
C ALA A 479 -21.80 -12.55 -6.69
N GLY A 480 -22.31 -11.33 -6.43
CA GLY A 480 -23.00 -11.00 -5.18
C GLY A 480 -24.31 -11.77 -4.99
N LEU A 481 -25.08 -11.95 -6.07
CA LEU A 481 -26.32 -12.73 -6.06
C LEU A 481 -26.04 -14.23 -5.92
N ARG A 482 -25.04 -14.78 -6.63
CA ARG A 482 -24.60 -16.17 -6.45
C ARG A 482 -24.21 -16.44 -4.99
N LYS A 483 -23.40 -15.57 -4.38
CA LYS A 483 -23.04 -15.67 -2.95
C LYS A 483 -24.27 -15.67 -2.04
N SER A 484 -25.32 -14.95 -2.42
CA SER A 484 -26.59 -14.98 -1.69
C SER A 484 -27.31 -16.32 -1.83
N LEU A 485 -27.32 -16.95 -3.01
CA LEU A 485 -27.87 -18.30 -3.19
C LEU A 485 -27.13 -19.34 -2.37
N VAL A 486 -25.78 -19.32 -2.40
CA VAL A 486 -24.93 -20.19 -1.59
C VAL A 486 -25.22 -20.00 -0.10
N ARG A 487 -25.34 -18.74 0.35
CA ARG A 487 -25.72 -18.44 1.73
C ARG A 487 -27.11 -18.97 2.09
N TYR A 488 -28.10 -18.87 1.21
CA TYR A 488 -29.44 -19.40 1.46
C TYR A 488 -29.45 -20.93 1.55
N ALA A 489 -28.69 -21.60 0.67
CA ALA A 489 -28.49 -23.05 0.70
C ALA A 489 -27.76 -23.49 1.99
N ALA A 490 -26.68 -22.80 2.37
CA ALA A 490 -25.92 -23.06 3.60
C ALA A 490 -26.78 -22.85 4.86
N ASN A 491 -27.56 -21.78 4.91
CA ASN A 491 -28.51 -21.54 6.01
C ASN A 491 -29.53 -22.68 6.12
N ARG A 492 -29.99 -23.22 4.99
CA ARG A 492 -30.90 -24.37 5.00
C ARG A 492 -30.24 -25.61 5.61
N LEU A 493 -28.98 -25.91 5.28
CA LEU A 493 -28.22 -27.01 5.91
C LEU A 493 -28.13 -26.82 7.43
N LEU A 494 -27.77 -25.61 7.87
CA LEU A 494 -27.68 -25.28 9.29
C LEU A 494 -29.02 -25.42 10.02
N ILE A 495 -30.12 -24.97 9.39
CA ILE A 495 -31.48 -25.13 9.93
C ILE A 495 -31.84 -26.63 10.04
N GLN A 496 -31.54 -27.44 9.02
CA GLN A 496 -31.83 -28.88 9.07
C GLN A 496 -30.99 -29.60 10.11
N ALA A 497 -29.72 -29.25 10.28
CA ALA A 497 -28.87 -29.79 11.34
C ALA A 497 -29.42 -29.42 12.72
N ALA A 498 -29.76 -28.16 12.95
CA ALA A 498 -30.36 -27.72 14.22
C ALA A 498 -31.68 -28.44 14.54
N LEU A 499 -32.55 -28.63 13.55
CA LEU A 499 -33.82 -29.37 13.71
C LEU A 499 -33.62 -30.87 13.92
N ALA A 500 -32.49 -31.44 13.46
CA ALA A 500 -32.14 -32.83 13.68
C ALA A 500 -31.52 -33.06 15.07
N GLU A 501 -30.77 -32.07 15.57
CA GLU A 501 -30.21 -32.05 16.92
C GLU A 501 -31.28 -31.85 17.98
N ASP A 502 -32.27 -30.98 17.72
CA ASP A 502 -33.38 -30.72 18.63
C ASP A 502 -34.71 -30.61 17.87
N ALA A 503 -35.51 -31.68 17.95
CA ALA A 503 -36.82 -31.73 17.33
C ALA A 503 -37.85 -30.78 18.01
N THR A 504 -37.61 -30.37 19.26
CA THR A 504 -38.53 -29.50 20.02
C THR A 504 -38.55 -28.06 19.49
N LEU A 505 -37.51 -27.64 18.76
CA LEU A 505 -37.46 -26.35 18.06
C LEU A 505 -38.62 -26.16 17.06
N ARG A 506 -39.23 -27.25 16.55
CA ARG A 506 -40.41 -27.14 15.67
C ARG A 506 -41.66 -26.67 16.40
N ASP A 507 -41.75 -27.00 17.69
CA ASP A 507 -42.93 -26.79 18.52
C ASP A 507 -42.72 -25.63 19.52
N GLU A 508 -41.60 -24.93 19.43
CA GLU A 508 -41.26 -23.83 20.33
C GLU A 508 -42.23 -22.64 20.14
N PRO A 509 -43.00 -22.25 21.16
CA PRO A 509 -43.99 -21.19 21.02
C PRO A 509 -43.32 -19.82 20.98
N VAL A 510 -43.35 -19.16 19.82
CA VAL A 510 -42.93 -17.76 19.66
C VAL A 510 -43.94 -16.84 20.36
N ARG A 511 -43.57 -16.28 21.52
CA ARG A 511 -44.44 -15.42 22.32
C ARG A 511 -44.28 -13.95 21.94
N ALA A 512 -45.40 -13.23 21.90
CA ALA A 512 -45.39 -11.80 21.66
C ALA A 512 -44.77 -11.01 22.84
N PRO A 513 -44.11 -9.86 22.58
CA PRO A 513 -43.85 -9.28 21.25
C PRO A 513 -42.62 -9.87 20.57
N VAL A 514 -42.67 -10.04 19.25
CA VAL A 514 -41.49 -10.35 18.44
C VAL A 514 -40.73 -9.05 18.17
N ILE A 515 -39.56 -8.90 18.80
CA ILE A 515 -38.69 -7.74 18.60
C ILE A 515 -37.64 -8.12 17.55
N VAL A 516 -37.74 -7.53 16.35
CA VAL A 516 -36.75 -7.71 15.28
C VAL A 516 -35.62 -6.71 15.46
N THR A 517 -34.43 -7.19 15.82
CA THR A 517 -33.22 -6.35 15.93
C THR A 517 -32.38 -6.46 14.66
N GLY A 518 -32.35 -5.40 13.85
CA GLY A 518 -31.58 -5.34 12.61
C GLY A 518 -31.40 -3.91 12.11
N LEU A 519 -30.54 -3.71 11.11
CA LEU A 519 -30.28 -2.39 10.50
C LEU A 519 -31.60 -1.76 9.97
N PRO A 520 -31.80 -0.45 10.12
CA PRO A 520 -33.05 0.21 9.74
C PRO A 520 -33.32 0.04 8.24
N ARG A 521 -34.40 -0.65 7.91
CA ARG A 521 -35.01 -0.65 6.57
C ARG A 521 -36.38 0.01 6.70
N THR A 522 -36.69 0.94 5.82
CA THR A 522 -38.01 1.61 5.74
C THR A 522 -39.03 0.59 5.22
N GLY A 523 -39.63 -0.16 6.14
CA GLY A 523 -40.68 -1.13 5.84
C GLY A 523 -41.10 -1.86 7.11
N THR A 524 -42.11 -1.34 7.79
CA THR A 524 -42.82 -2.07 8.85
C THR A 524 -43.60 -3.22 8.23
N THR A 525 -43.13 -4.46 8.41
CA THR A 525 -43.98 -5.63 8.21
C THR A 525 -44.97 -5.69 9.37
N HIS A 526 -46.23 -5.35 9.11
CA HIS A 526 -47.33 -5.69 10.00
C HIS A 526 -47.52 -7.22 9.93
N LEU A 527 -47.07 -7.94 10.96
CA LEU A 527 -47.53 -9.30 11.21
C LEU A 527 -48.86 -9.17 11.96
N VAL A 528 -49.97 -9.18 11.23
CA VAL A 528 -51.33 -9.26 11.80
C VAL A 528 -51.79 -10.71 11.77
#